data_AF-A0AAU2H1L0-F1
#
_entry.id   AF-A0AAU2H1L0-F1
#
_cell.length_a   1.000
_cell.length_b   1.000
_cell.length_c   1.000
_cell.angle_alpha   90.00
_cell.angle_beta   90.00
_cell.angle_gamma   90.00
#
_symmetry.space_group_name_H-M   'P 1'
#
loop_
_entity.id
_entity.type
_entity.pdbx_description
1 polymer ?
#
loop_
_entity_poly.entity_id
_entity_poly.type
_entity_poly.pdbx_seq_one_letter_code
_entity_poly.pdbx_strand_id
1 'polypeptide(L)'
;MPRPRTARVASVARAAFALLVPLLVLAGPAGPARADWPEPVPVVTHVQTDKPVVFITIDDGWNHDPAAQRLLLERQVPASLFVLPGAYSYDAGYFRTLLDHGPSRIENHTVDHPDLTTLDAAGQRAQLCGARDAHLKQFGDGPRLARPPYGTYDDTTRTTARACGSKALVTWTYDLTTWGQWTPPTPELKAGDIVLLHFNDTVAADLTRALAAADAAGLRPAPLRDYIAE
;
A
#
# COMPACT_ATOMS: atom_id res chain seq x y z
N MET A 1 69.22 -51.26 45.73
CA MET A 1 69.37 -50.06 44.86
C MET A 1 69.44 -50.50 43.40
N PRO A 2 68.37 -50.25 42.61
CA PRO A 2 68.46 -50.25 41.16
C PRO A 2 68.06 -48.88 40.56
N ARG A 3 68.75 -48.52 39.47
CA ARG A 3 68.73 -47.26 38.73
C ARG A 3 67.35 -46.89 38.16
N PRO A 4 67.03 -45.59 37.99
CA PRO A 4 65.83 -45.16 37.28
C PRO A 4 65.98 -45.38 35.78
N ARG A 5 65.00 -46.06 35.17
CA ARG A 5 64.86 -46.21 33.72
C ARG A 5 64.10 -45.00 33.16
N THR A 6 64.76 -44.27 32.26
CA THR A 6 64.18 -43.20 31.44
C THR A 6 63.13 -43.78 30.48
N ALA A 7 61.88 -43.33 30.58
CA ALA A 7 60.83 -43.61 29.61
C ALA A 7 60.92 -42.62 28.45
N ARG A 8 61.01 -43.14 27.22
CA ARG A 8 60.93 -42.37 25.97
C ARG A 8 59.49 -41.92 25.74
N VAL A 9 59.27 -40.62 25.55
CA VAL A 9 58.00 -40.06 25.10
C VAL A 9 57.93 -40.22 23.57
N ALA A 10 56.94 -40.98 23.08
CA ALA A 10 56.66 -41.10 21.65
C ALA A 10 55.89 -39.85 21.19
N SER A 11 56.43 -39.17 20.17
CA SER A 11 55.76 -38.06 19.49
C SER A 11 54.66 -38.61 18.59
N VAL A 12 53.42 -38.17 18.81
CA VAL A 12 52.29 -38.44 17.91
C VAL A 12 52.15 -37.22 17.00
N ALA A 13 52.49 -37.39 15.73
CA ALA A 13 52.29 -36.39 14.69
C ALA A 13 50.78 -36.13 14.51
N ARG A 14 50.34 -34.89 14.72
CA ARG A 14 48.99 -34.43 14.36
C ARG A 14 48.96 -34.11 12.87
N ALA A 15 48.32 -34.96 12.07
CA ALA A 15 47.96 -34.63 10.70
C ALA A 15 46.87 -33.55 10.70
N ALA A 16 47.17 -32.37 10.17
CA ALA A 16 46.19 -31.32 9.93
C ALA A 16 45.44 -31.62 8.62
N PHE A 17 44.17 -32.00 8.72
CA PHE A 17 43.27 -32.07 7.56
C PHE A 17 42.78 -30.65 7.24
N ALA A 18 43.30 -30.06 6.17
CA ALA A 18 42.73 -28.85 5.58
C ALA A 18 41.48 -29.24 4.79
N LEU A 19 40.30 -28.97 5.36
CA LEU A 19 39.02 -29.07 4.65
C LEU A 19 38.88 -27.88 3.69
N LEU A 20 39.16 -28.10 2.41
CA LEU A 20 38.68 -27.24 1.32
C LEU A 20 37.17 -27.44 1.19
N VAL A 21 36.39 -26.46 1.67
CA VAL A 21 34.96 -26.38 1.35
C VAL A 21 34.83 -25.64 0.02
N PRO A 22 34.27 -26.26 -1.03
CA PRO A 22 34.01 -25.53 -2.27
C PRO A 22 32.90 -24.51 -2.00
N LEU A 23 33.15 -23.24 -2.35
CA LEU A 23 32.14 -22.20 -2.31
C LEU A 23 31.14 -22.46 -3.43
N LEU A 24 30.08 -23.20 -3.12
CA LEU A 24 28.96 -23.40 -4.03
C LEU A 24 28.18 -22.09 -4.09
N VAL A 25 28.39 -21.29 -5.13
CA VAL A 25 27.51 -20.17 -5.45
C VAL A 25 26.20 -20.77 -5.93
N LEU A 26 25.27 -21.00 -5.01
CA LEU A 26 23.88 -21.31 -5.34
C LEU A 26 23.29 -20.04 -5.97
N ALA A 27 23.30 -19.98 -7.30
CA ALA A 27 22.38 -19.11 -8.02
C ALA A 27 20.97 -19.57 -7.62
N GLY A 28 20.35 -18.84 -6.68
CA GLY A 28 18.95 -19.05 -6.33
C GLY A 28 18.10 -18.94 -7.60
N PRO A 29 16.94 -19.62 -7.67
CA PRO A 29 16.06 -19.48 -8.81
C PRO A 29 15.77 -17.98 -8.98
N ALA A 30 16.00 -17.46 -10.20
CA ALA A 30 15.51 -16.16 -10.57
C ALA A 30 14.03 -16.11 -10.18
N GLY A 31 13.66 -15.17 -9.31
CA GLY A 31 12.27 -14.98 -8.91
C GLY A 31 11.38 -14.89 -10.16
N PRO A 32 10.12 -15.32 -10.09
CA PRO A 32 9.24 -15.31 -11.25
C PRO A 32 9.28 -13.93 -11.91
N ALA A 33 9.43 -13.92 -13.23
CA ALA A 33 9.32 -12.73 -14.04
C ALA A 33 8.06 -11.96 -13.59
N ARG A 34 8.25 -10.68 -13.29
CA ARG A 34 7.23 -9.74 -12.84
C ARG A 34 6.01 -9.91 -13.74
N ALA A 35 4.90 -10.44 -13.20
CA ALA A 35 3.67 -10.72 -13.92
C ALA A 35 3.36 -9.61 -14.94
N ASP A 36 2.96 -10.01 -16.16
CA ASP A 36 2.66 -9.13 -17.29
C ASP A 36 1.41 -8.29 -17.00
N TRP A 37 1.49 -7.32 -16.09
CA TRP A 37 0.41 -6.38 -15.84
C TRP A 37 0.13 -5.58 -17.11
N PRO A 38 -1.14 -5.22 -17.39
CA PRO A 38 -1.50 -4.47 -18.58
C PRO A 38 -0.66 -3.18 -18.71
N GLU A 39 -0.31 -2.85 -19.95
CA GLU A 39 0.32 -1.58 -20.29
C GLU A 39 -0.50 -0.90 -21.40
N PRO A 40 -0.98 0.35 -21.18
CA PRO A 40 -0.96 1.10 -19.92
C PRO A 40 -1.81 0.44 -18.81
N VAL A 41 -1.60 0.82 -17.53
CA VAL A 41 -2.41 0.26 -16.44
C VAL A 41 -3.91 0.49 -16.67
N PRO A 42 -4.79 -0.42 -16.23
CA PRO A 42 -6.23 -0.17 -16.24
C PRO A 42 -6.60 0.98 -15.31
N VAL A 43 -7.75 1.58 -15.56
CA VAL A 43 -8.42 2.50 -14.64
C VAL A 43 -9.62 1.82 -14.06
N VAL A 44 -9.71 1.76 -12.73
CA VAL A 44 -10.76 1.06 -11.99
C VAL A 44 -11.60 2.08 -11.23
N THR A 45 -12.83 2.29 -11.72
CA THR A 45 -13.86 3.13 -11.06
C THR A 45 -14.80 2.30 -10.19
N HIS A 46 -14.95 1.02 -10.53
CA HIS A 46 -15.81 0.02 -9.91
C HIS A 46 -15.16 -1.36 -10.13
N VAL A 47 -15.28 -2.25 -9.14
CA VAL A 47 -14.76 -3.62 -9.23
C VAL A 47 -15.89 -4.56 -9.64
N GLN A 48 -15.74 -5.26 -10.76
CA GLN A 48 -16.70 -6.28 -11.16
C GLN A 48 -16.57 -7.51 -10.23
N THR A 49 -17.54 -7.69 -9.32
CA THR A 49 -17.58 -8.82 -8.37
C THR A 49 -19.00 -9.19 -8.01
N ASP A 50 -19.25 -10.47 -7.79
CA ASP A 50 -20.49 -11.03 -7.23
C ASP A 50 -20.47 -11.13 -5.70
N LYS A 51 -19.28 -11.07 -5.10
CA LYS A 51 -19.11 -11.03 -3.64
C LYS A 51 -19.76 -9.76 -3.07
N PRO A 52 -20.44 -9.85 -1.92
CA PRO A 52 -21.13 -8.72 -1.29
C PRO A 52 -20.13 -7.80 -0.58
N VAL A 53 -19.30 -7.10 -1.36
CA VAL A 53 -18.20 -6.28 -0.85
C VAL A 53 -18.24 -4.86 -1.40
N VAL A 54 -17.73 -3.92 -0.60
CA VAL A 54 -17.50 -2.52 -0.97
C VAL A 54 -16.07 -2.13 -0.61
N PHE A 55 -15.53 -1.14 -1.31
CA PHE A 55 -14.15 -0.69 -1.13
C PHE A 55 -14.12 0.72 -0.55
N ILE A 56 -13.68 0.85 0.69
CA ILE A 56 -13.51 2.13 1.37
C ILE A 56 -12.14 2.69 1.02
N THR A 57 -12.10 3.90 0.48
CA THR A 57 -10.87 4.60 0.12
C THR A 57 -10.86 6.01 0.74
N ILE A 58 -9.69 6.47 1.19
CA ILE A 58 -9.56 7.76 1.87
C ILE A 58 -8.33 8.50 1.34
N ASP A 59 -8.52 9.74 0.90
CA ASP A 59 -7.51 10.53 0.20
C ASP A 59 -6.82 11.58 1.09
N ASP A 60 -5.70 12.06 0.58
CA ASP A 60 -4.81 13.13 1.06
C ASP A 60 -3.99 12.82 2.32
N GLY A 61 -4.66 12.44 3.40
CA GLY A 61 -4.04 12.17 4.69
C GLY A 61 -3.84 13.36 5.62
N TRP A 62 -4.25 14.58 5.24
CA TRP A 62 -3.86 15.80 5.99
C TRP A 62 -4.44 15.90 7.40
N ASN A 63 -5.66 15.42 7.68
CA ASN A 63 -6.25 15.43 9.01
C ASN A 63 -6.11 14.06 9.71
N HIS A 64 -5.37 14.03 10.82
CA HIS A 64 -5.15 12.83 11.63
C HIS A 64 -6.21 12.67 12.74
N ASP A 65 -7.48 12.54 12.35
CA ASP A 65 -8.59 12.42 13.31
C ASP A 65 -8.53 11.10 14.11
N PRO A 66 -8.36 11.15 15.45
CA PRO A 66 -8.31 9.95 16.29
C PRO A 66 -9.60 9.13 16.30
N ALA A 67 -10.76 9.75 16.06
CA ALA A 67 -12.03 9.05 15.98
C ALA A 67 -12.13 8.20 14.72
N ALA A 68 -11.66 8.71 13.57
CA ALA A 68 -11.58 7.92 12.34
C ALA A 68 -10.58 6.77 12.47
N GLN A 69 -9.40 7.01 13.05
CA GLN A 69 -8.41 5.96 13.29
C GLN A 69 -8.98 4.85 14.17
N ARG A 70 -9.60 5.23 15.30
CA ARG A 70 -10.24 4.28 16.21
C ARG A 70 -11.32 3.47 15.50
N LEU A 71 -12.18 4.13 14.70
CA LEU A 71 -13.25 3.45 13.97
C LEU A 71 -12.71 2.44 12.94
N LEU A 72 -11.67 2.82 12.18
CA LEU A 72 -11.00 1.91 11.23
C LEU A 72 -10.43 0.67 11.94
N LEU A 73 -9.81 0.85 13.11
CA LEU A 73 -9.21 -0.24 13.88
C LEU A 73 -10.26 -1.12 14.58
N GLU A 74 -11.23 -0.53 15.27
CA GLU A 74 -12.27 -1.27 15.99
C GLU A 74 -13.14 -2.11 15.05
N ARG A 75 -13.47 -1.57 13.86
CA ARG A 75 -14.26 -2.27 12.84
C ARG A 75 -13.40 -3.10 11.87
N GLN A 76 -12.07 -3.12 12.05
CA GLN A 76 -11.11 -3.80 11.17
C GLN A 76 -11.37 -3.51 9.67
N VAL A 77 -11.55 -2.23 9.33
CA VAL A 77 -11.88 -1.80 7.97
C VAL A 77 -10.64 -1.86 7.08
N PRO A 78 -10.61 -2.66 6.00
CA PRO A 78 -9.49 -2.77 5.08
C PRO A 78 -9.46 -1.61 4.08
N ALA A 79 -9.29 -0.38 4.58
CA ALA A 79 -9.32 0.82 3.75
C ALA A 79 -8.05 0.98 2.90
N SER A 80 -8.21 1.49 1.68
CA SER A 80 -7.08 1.95 0.85
C SER A 80 -6.84 3.44 1.08
N LEU A 81 -5.69 3.78 1.65
CA LEU A 81 -5.36 5.14 2.09
C LEU A 81 -4.47 5.79 1.02
N PHE A 82 -5.05 6.56 0.10
CA PHE A 82 -4.30 7.28 -0.93
C PHE A 82 -3.77 8.59 -0.33
N VAL A 83 -2.59 8.53 0.31
CA VAL A 83 -2.06 9.67 1.08
C VAL A 83 -0.90 10.35 0.36
N LEU A 84 -0.72 11.63 0.63
CA LEU A 84 0.46 12.36 0.21
C LEU A 84 1.64 12.11 1.16
N PRO A 85 2.88 12.06 0.65
CA PRO A 85 4.07 12.05 1.49
C PRO A 85 4.15 13.18 2.52
N GLY A 86 3.67 14.38 2.16
CA GLY A 86 3.66 15.53 3.07
C GLY A 86 2.76 15.34 4.29
N ALA A 87 1.69 14.57 4.18
CA ALA A 87 0.67 14.43 5.22
C ALA A 87 1.21 13.76 6.50
N TYR A 88 2.09 12.77 6.36
CA TYR A 88 2.68 12.08 7.51
C TYR A 88 3.99 12.71 8.00
N SER A 89 4.38 13.88 7.51
CA SER A 89 5.63 14.54 7.90
C SER A 89 5.63 15.00 9.36
N TYR A 90 4.46 15.40 9.89
CA TYR A 90 4.32 15.87 11.27
C TYR A 90 3.86 14.78 12.23
N ASP A 91 3.20 13.72 11.74
CA ASP A 91 2.79 12.57 12.55
C ASP A 91 2.61 11.31 11.71
N ALA A 92 3.70 10.60 11.49
CA ALA A 92 3.63 9.27 10.88
C ALA A 92 3.08 8.18 11.81
N GLY A 93 2.97 8.46 13.12
CA GLY A 93 2.44 7.52 14.11
C GLY A 93 0.98 7.20 13.86
N TYR A 94 0.21 8.17 13.36
CA TYR A 94 -1.17 7.98 12.94
C TYR A 94 -1.32 6.83 11.93
N PHE A 95 -0.57 6.90 10.82
CA PHE A 95 -0.65 5.86 9.78
C PHE A 95 0.04 4.57 10.19
N ARG A 96 1.16 4.60 10.92
CA ARG A 96 1.80 3.37 11.43
C ARG A 96 0.84 2.54 12.27
N THR A 97 0.11 3.19 13.17
CA THR A 97 -0.91 2.51 14.00
C THR A 97 -1.97 1.81 13.14
N LEU A 98 -2.44 2.47 12.07
CA LEU A 98 -3.40 1.86 11.13
C LEU A 98 -2.83 0.65 10.39
N LEU A 99 -1.55 0.68 10.03
CA LEU A 99 -0.87 -0.39 9.30
C LEU A 99 -0.51 -1.57 10.20
N ASP A 100 -0.04 -1.31 11.42
CA ASP A 100 0.46 -2.32 12.36
C ASP A 100 -0.69 -3.06 13.06
N HIS A 101 -1.81 -2.38 13.30
CA HIS A 101 -2.94 -2.91 14.07
C HIS A 101 -4.22 -3.10 13.26
N GLY A 102 -4.19 -2.80 11.96
CA GLY A 102 -5.36 -2.86 11.09
C GLY A 102 -5.06 -3.42 9.69
N PRO A 103 -6.12 -3.68 8.91
CA PRO A 103 -5.98 -4.18 7.56
C PRO A 103 -5.84 -3.07 6.50
N SER A 104 -5.84 -1.80 6.89
CA SER A 104 -5.66 -0.67 5.97
C SER A 104 -4.28 -0.67 5.31
N ARG A 105 -4.17 -0.12 4.10
CA ARG A 105 -2.88 -0.03 3.37
C ARG A 105 -2.71 1.33 2.70
N ILE A 106 -1.47 1.82 2.69
CA ILE A 106 -1.07 3.08 2.04
C ILE A 106 -0.96 2.90 0.52
N GLU A 107 -1.59 3.78 -0.23
CA GLU A 107 -1.56 3.86 -1.69
C GLU A 107 -1.08 5.23 -2.17
N ASN A 108 -0.76 5.34 -3.46
CA ASN A 108 -0.09 6.49 -4.02
C ASN A 108 -1.09 7.59 -4.43
N HIS A 109 -0.95 8.79 -3.86
CA HIS A 109 -1.72 9.97 -4.26
C HIS A 109 -0.82 11.13 -4.72
N THR A 110 0.27 10.80 -5.41
CA THR A 110 1.33 11.74 -5.85
C THR A 110 2.10 12.37 -4.70
N VAL A 111 3.10 13.20 -5.00
CA VAL A 111 3.93 13.85 -3.98
C VAL A 111 3.20 15.05 -3.38
N ASP A 112 2.64 15.92 -4.22
CA ASP A 112 2.07 17.22 -3.81
C ASP A 112 0.72 17.55 -4.46
N HIS A 113 -0.02 16.55 -4.96
CA HIS A 113 -1.38 16.65 -5.47
C HIS A 113 -1.56 17.59 -6.70
N PRO A 114 -0.71 17.52 -7.75
CA PRO A 114 -0.94 18.30 -8.96
C PRO A 114 -1.92 17.58 -9.90
N ASP A 115 -2.58 18.33 -10.78
CA ASP A 115 -3.21 17.73 -11.95
C ASP A 115 -2.13 17.17 -12.88
N LEU A 116 -1.99 15.84 -12.92
CA LEU A 116 -0.95 15.14 -13.67
C LEU A 116 -1.02 15.44 -15.17
N THR A 117 -2.20 15.77 -15.70
CA THR A 117 -2.38 16.07 -17.13
C THR A 117 -1.77 17.42 -17.54
N THR A 118 -1.44 18.27 -16.57
CA THR A 118 -0.74 19.54 -16.80
C THR A 118 0.78 19.41 -16.80
N LEU A 119 1.29 18.23 -16.43
CA LEU A 119 2.72 17.95 -16.35
C LEU A 119 3.20 17.16 -17.58
N ASP A 120 4.48 17.31 -17.91
CA ASP A 120 5.14 16.42 -18.85
C ASP A 120 5.42 15.04 -18.21
N ALA A 121 5.88 14.08 -19.01
CA ALA A 121 6.16 12.72 -18.55
C ALA A 121 7.21 12.67 -17.41
N ALA A 122 8.17 13.59 -17.39
CA ALA A 122 9.17 13.68 -16.32
C ALA A 122 8.54 14.18 -15.01
N GLY A 123 7.68 15.19 -15.09
CA GLY A 123 6.90 15.71 -13.96
C GLY A 123 5.96 14.66 -13.38
N GLN A 124 5.18 13.97 -14.22
CA GLN A 124 4.33 12.87 -13.76
C GLN A 124 5.15 11.75 -13.11
N ARG A 125 6.34 11.43 -13.64
CA ARG A 125 7.24 10.42 -13.05
C ARG A 125 7.75 10.87 -11.68
N ALA A 126 8.15 12.13 -11.53
CA ALA A 126 8.59 12.68 -10.26
C ALA A 126 7.49 12.55 -9.19
N GLN A 127 6.24 12.82 -9.57
CA GLN A 127 5.07 12.68 -8.70
C GLN A 127 4.78 11.22 -8.32
N LEU A 128 4.68 10.32 -9.30
CA LEU A 128 4.26 8.95 -9.05
C LEU A 128 5.38 8.10 -8.43
N CYS A 129 6.60 8.16 -8.97
CA CYS A 129 7.72 7.39 -8.43
C CYS A 129 8.21 7.99 -7.11
N GLY A 130 8.22 9.33 -6.98
CA GLY A 130 8.63 10.00 -5.74
C GLY A 130 7.73 9.63 -4.57
N ALA A 131 6.41 9.61 -4.77
CA ALA A 131 5.46 9.17 -3.75
C ALA A 131 5.65 7.70 -3.38
N ARG A 132 5.79 6.80 -4.37
CA ARG A 132 6.11 5.38 -4.11
C ARG A 132 7.35 5.24 -3.23
N ASP A 133 8.44 5.91 -3.59
CA ASP A 133 9.71 5.81 -2.87
C ASP A 133 9.61 6.38 -1.44
N ALA A 134 8.87 7.48 -1.27
CA ALA A 134 8.61 8.05 0.05
C ALA A 134 7.81 7.10 0.94
N HIS A 135 6.75 6.47 0.43
CA HIS A 135 5.94 5.51 1.18
C HIS A 135 6.74 4.25 1.54
N LEU A 136 7.47 3.69 0.57
CA LEU A 136 8.32 2.52 0.79
C LEU A 136 9.38 2.79 1.86
N LYS A 137 10.01 3.97 1.81
CA LYS A 137 10.99 4.39 2.83
C LYS A 137 10.36 4.56 4.21
N GLN A 138 9.14 5.09 4.29
CA GLN A 138 8.50 5.45 5.55
C GLN A 138 7.86 4.25 6.27
N PHE A 139 7.24 3.35 5.51
CA PHE A 139 6.40 2.27 6.03
C PHE A 139 6.86 0.87 5.65
N GLY A 140 7.86 0.72 4.78
CA GLY A 140 8.40 -0.58 4.36
C GLY A 140 7.54 -1.36 3.37
N ASP A 141 6.28 -0.96 3.13
CA ASP A 141 5.42 -1.46 2.07
C ASP A 141 5.18 -0.36 1.02
N GLY A 142 5.34 -0.73 -0.24
CA GLY A 142 5.14 0.17 -1.38
C GLY A 142 3.68 0.19 -1.83
N PRO A 143 3.18 1.32 -2.34
CA PRO A 143 1.85 1.38 -2.92
C PRO A 143 1.74 0.44 -4.13
N ARG A 144 0.58 -0.20 -4.30
CA ARG A 144 0.26 -1.06 -5.45
C ARG A 144 -0.77 -0.40 -6.36
N LEU A 145 -1.51 0.56 -5.85
CA LEU A 145 -2.51 1.34 -6.56
C LEU A 145 -2.08 2.81 -6.54
N ALA A 146 -2.48 3.56 -7.57
CA ALA A 146 -2.38 5.01 -7.55
C ALA A 146 -3.75 5.63 -7.81
N ARG A 147 -4.04 6.75 -7.17
CA ARG A 147 -5.18 7.59 -7.50
C ARG A 147 -4.67 8.92 -8.02
N PRO A 148 -4.99 9.30 -9.26
CA PRO A 148 -4.61 10.62 -9.75
C PRO A 148 -5.43 11.70 -9.00
N PRO A 149 -4.79 12.80 -8.56
CA PRO A 149 -5.48 13.99 -8.06
C PRO A 149 -6.63 14.40 -8.96
N TYR A 150 -7.75 14.82 -8.37
CA TYR A 150 -8.97 15.22 -9.08
C TYR A 150 -9.61 14.14 -9.98
N GLY A 151 -9.09 12.91 -9.96
CA GLY A 151 -9.49 11.85 -10.88
C GLY A 151 -9.04 12.07 -12.33
N THR A 152 -8.17 13.05 -12.60
CA THR A 152 -7.74 13.41 -13.96
C THR A 152 -6.51 12.61 -14.39
N TYR A 153 -6.57 12.00 -15.58
CA TYR A 153 -5.46 11.22 -16.10
C TYR A 153 -5.46 11.20 -17.63
N ASP A 154 -4.30 10.90 -18.18
CA ASP A 154 -4.08 10.61 -19.61
C ASP A 154 -3.29 9.31 -19.79
N ASP A 155 -3.00 8.91 -21.03
CA ASP A 155 -2.22 7.69 -21.28
C ASP A 155 -0.77 7.80 -20.79
N THR A 156 -0.21 9.02 -20.74
CA THR A 156 1.08 9.30 -20.08
C THR A 156 1.02 8.93 -18.60
N THR A 157 -0.07 9.30 -17.92
CA THR A 157 -0.29 9.03 -16.49
C THR A 157 -0.35 7.53 -16.24
N ARG A 158 -1.14 6.81 -17.05
CA ARG A 158 -1.30 5.36 -16.89
C ARG A 158 0.01 4.60 -17.17
N THR A 159 0.74 5.00 -18.21
CA THR A 159 2.04 4.40 -18.54
C THR A 159 3.08 4.71 -17.46
N THR A 160 3.10 5.94 -16.95
CA THR A 160 4.02 6.36 -15.89
C THR A 160 3.71 5.65 -14.58
N ALA A 161 2.43 5.49 -14.22
CA ALA A 161 2.01 4.74 -13.04
C ALA A 161 2.50 3.29 -13.10
N ARG A 162 2.39 2.64 -14.27
CA ARG A 162 2.94 1.29 -14.50
C ARG A 162 4.45 1.25 -14.25
N ALA A 163 5.18 2.18 -14.85
CA ALA A 163 6.63 2.29 -14.72
C ALA A 163 7.06 2.59 -13.27
N CYS A 164 6.21 3.30 -12.52
CA CYS A 164 6.40 3.59 -11.11
C CYS A 164 5.87 2.50 -10.18
N GLY A 165 5.35 1.37 -10.69
CA GLY A 165 5.04 0.18 -9.90
C GLY A 165 3.57 0.01 -9.51
N SER A 166 2.69 0.93 -9.91
CA SER A 166 1.25 0.76 -9.74
C SER A 166 0.70 -0.28 -10.71
N LYS A 167 -0.32 -1.02 -10.25
CA LYS A 167 -1.05 -2.03 -11.02
C LYS A 167 -2.29 -1.46 -11.69
N ALA A 168 -2.87 -0.40 -11.14
CA ALA A 168 -4.03 0.30 -11.67
C ALA A 168 -4.00 1.76 -11.24
N LEU A 169 -4.66 2.61 -12.02
CA LEU A 169 -5.23 3.85 -11.50
C LEU A 169 -6.60 3.54 -10.90
N VAL A 170 -6.91 4.13 -9.75
CA VAL A 170 -8.16 3.92 -9.04
C VAL A 170 -8.89 5.25 -8.92
N THR A 171 -10.09 5.30 -9.46
CA THR A 171 -11.05 6.40 -9.25
C THR A 171 -12.12 5.91 -8.27
N TRP A 172 -13.37 6.35 -8.38
CA TRP A 172 -14.42 6.00 -7.43
C TRP A 172 -15.79 5.96 -8.09
N THR A 173 -16.69 5.15 -7.52
CA THR A 173 -18.10 5.10 -7.89
C THR A 173 -18.87 6.24 -7.25
N TYR A 174 -18.62 6.51 -5.97
CA TYR A 174 -19.27 7.57 -5.21
C TYR A 174 -18.25 8.33 -4.38
N ASP A 175 -18.32 9.66 -4.43
CA ASP A 175 -17.67 10.53 -3.45
C ASP A 175 -18.67 10.82 -2.34
N LEU A 176 -18.36 10.34 -1.14
CA LEU A 176 -19.15 10.59 0.06
C LEU A 176 -18.43 11.57 1.00
N THR A 177 -17.53 12.40 0.50
CA THR A 177 -16.87 13.41 1.33
C THR A 177 -17.79 14.59 1.57
N THR A 178 -17.90 15.03 2.82
CA THR A 178 -18.52 16.30 3.16
C THR A 178 -17.54 17.45 2.91
N TRP A 179 -17.95 18.44 2.14
CA TRP A 179 -17.15 19.62 1.81
C TRP A 179 -17.77 20.88 2.40
N GLY A 180 -17.14 21.43 3.44
CA GLY A 180 -17.67 22.58 4.17
C GLY A 180 -19.04 22.27 4.78
N GLN A 181 -20.09 22.94 4.31
CA GLN A 181 -21.47 22.74 4.79
C GLN A 181 -22.28 21.77 3.91
N TRP A 182 -21.68 21.23 2.85
CA TRP A 182 -22.37 20.37 1.90
C TRP A 182 -21.97 18.91 2.10
N THR A 183 -22.94 18.08 2.46
CA THR A 183 -22.82 16.62 2.53
C THR A 183 -23.54 15.99 1.35
N PRO A 184 -22.88 15.17 0.52
CA PRO A 184 -23.54 14.49 -0.59
C PRO A 184 -24.60 13.50 -0.09
N PRO A 185 -25.70 13.28 -0.84
CA PRO A 185 -26.65 12.21 -0.55
C PRO A 185 -25.95 10.85 -0.43
N THR A 186 -26.45 10.00 0.45
CA THR A 186 -25.91 8.64 0.61
C THR A 186 -26.68 7.68 -0.29
N PRO A 187 -26.04 7.06 -1.31
CA PRO A 187 -26.71 6.13 -2.21
C PRO A 187 -26.90 4.76 -1.55
N GLU A 188 -27.74 3.92 -2.16
CA GLU A 188 -27.71 2.48 -1.90
C GLU A 188 -26.47 1.89 -2.58
N LEU A 189 -25.50 1.46 -1.77
CA LEU A 189 -24.25 0.89 -2.27
C LEU A 189 -24.47 -0.48 -2.88
N LYS A 190 -23.67 -0.81 -3.88
CA LYS A 190 -23.69 -2.09 -4.60
C LYS A 190 -22.36 -2.82 -4.46
N ALA A 191 -22.40 -4.13 -4.66
CA ALA A 191 -21.20 -4.94 -4.74
C ALA A 191 -20.23 -4.35 -5.77
N GLY A 192 -18.98 -4.17 -5.37
CA GLY A 192 -17.94 -3.62 -6.22
C GLY A 192 -17.72 -2.11 -6.14
N ASP A 193 -18.63 -1.37 -5.48
CA ASP A 193 -18.52 0.07 -5.39
C ASP A 193 -17.23 0.50 -4.68
N ILE A 194 -16.59 1.53 -5.23
CA ILE A 194 -15.44 2.19 -4.62
C ILE A 194 -15.92 3.53 -4.06
N VAL A 195 -15.84 3.69 -2.74
CA VAL A 195 -16.27 4.88 -2.02
C VAL A 195 -15.05 5.76 -1.72
N LEU A 196 -15.09 7.00 -2.17
CA LEU A 196 -14.11 8.04 -1.86
C LEU A 196 -14.54 8.84 -0.63
N LEU A 197 -13.60 9.00 0.30
CA LEU A 197 -13.62 9.91 1.44
C LEU A 197 -12.30 10.71 1.45
N HIS A 198 -12.20 11.75 2.27
CA HIS A 198 -10.93 12.48 2.47
C HIS A 198 -10.59 12.59 3.96
N PHE A 199 -9.30 12.65 4.28
CA PHE A 199 -8.80 13.01 5.61
C PHE A 199 -8.95 14.52 5.84
N ASN A 200 -10.19 14.99 5.96
CA ASN A 200 -10.57 16.35 6.35
C ASN A 200 -11.27 16.33 7.73
N ASP A 201 -11.81 17.46 8.18
CA ASP A 201 -12.47 17.58 9.50
C ASP A 201 -13.73 16.71 9.65
N THR A 202 -14.27 16.15 8.57
CA THR A 202 -15.49 15.33 8.57
C THR A 202 -15.21 13.84 8.40
N VAL A 203 -13.96 13.43 8.26
CA VAL A 203 -13.55 12.05 7.94
C VAL A 203 -14.19 10.99 8.85
N ALA A 204 -14.28 11.21 10.17
CA ALA A 204 -14.91 10.25 11.07
C ALA A 204 -16.43 10.12 10.83
N ALA A 205 -17.11 11.23 10.55
CA ALA A 205 -18.54 11.25 10.27
C ALA A 205 -18.85 10.63 8.90
N ASP A 206 -18.07 10.96 7.88
CA ASP A 206 -18.24 10.41 6.53
C ASP A 206 -17.90 8.92 6.48
N LEU A 207 -16.86 8.48 7.21
CA LEU A 207 -16.56 7.05 7.37
C LEU A 207 -17.72 6.32 8.07
N THR A 208 -18.28 6.89 9.15
CA THR A 208 -19.44 6.31 9.83
C THR A 208 -20.61 6.15 8.87
N ARG A 209 -20.89 7.17 8.06
CA ARG A 209 -21.98 7.17 7.07
C ARG A 209 -21.74 6.14 5.96
N ALA A 210 -20.53 6.05 5.42
CA ALA A 210 -20.17 5.07 4.40
C ALA A 210 -20.33 3.63 4.93
N LEU A 211 -19.85 3.36 6.14
CA LEU A 211 -19.99 2.03 6.75
C LEU A 211 -21.45 1.69 7.07
N ALA A 212 -22.26 2.66 7.52
CA ALA A 212 -23.69 2.43 7.74
C ALA A 212 -24.44 2.12 6.43
N ALA A 213 -24.08 2.79 5.33
CA ALA A 213 -24.63 2.49 4.01
C ALA A 213 -24.24 1.09 3.52
N ALA A 214 -22.99 0.67 3.78
CA ALA A 214 -22.53 -0.69 3.48
C ALA A 214 -23.30 -1.73 4.28
N ASP A 215 -23.44 -1.52 5.60
CA ASP A 215 -24.19 -2.40 6.50
C ASP A 215 -25.66 -2.52 6.04
N ALA A 216 -26.30 -1.41 5.66
CA ALA A 216 -27.68 -1.38 5.16
C ALA A 216 -27.87 -2.14 3.83
N ALA A 217 -26.85 -2.12 2.96
CA ALA A 217 -26.84 -2.85 1.69
C ALA A 217 -26.39 -4.33 1.84
N GLY A 218 -26.08 -4.78 3.06
CA GLY A 218 -25.54 -6.13 3.29
C GLY A 218 -24.14 -6.34 2.71
N LEU A 219 -23.38 -5.25 2.51
CA LEU A 219 -22.02 -5.26 1.97
C LEU A 219 -21.00 -5.14 3.09
N ARG A 220 -19.88 -5.83 2.93
CA ARG A 220 -18.74 -5.71 3.86
C ARG A 220 -17.56 -4.98 3.20
N PRO A 221 -16.85 -4.09 3.91
CA PRO A 221 -15.57 -3.57 3.46
C PRO A 221 -14.59 -4.70 3.12
N ALA A 222 -13.87 -4.56 2.00
CA ALA A 222 -12.86 -5.52 1.54
C ALA A 222 -11.57 -4.83 1.07
N PRO A 223 -10.41 -5.50 1.15
CA PRO A 223 -9.14 -4.94 0.68
C PRO A 223 -9.14 -4.81 -0.84
N LEU A 224 -9.14 -3.57 -1.36
CA LEU A 224 -9.21 -3.29 -2.79
C LEU A 224 -8.08 -3.94 -3.60
N ARG A 225 -6.88 -3.98 -3.03
CA ARG A 225 -5.69 -4.62 -3.62
C ARG A 225 -5.94 -6.06 -4.05
N ASP A 226 -6.78 -6.80 -3.33
CA ASP A 226 -7.01 -8.23 -3.58
C ASP A 226 -8.03 -8.48 -4.69
N TYR A 227 -8.68 -7.42 -5.18
CA TYR A 227 -9.72 -7.49 -6.23
C TYR A 227 -9.31 -6.81 -7.54
N ILE A 228 -8.23 -6.03 -7.52
CA ILE A 228 -7.64 -5.41 -8.71
C ILE A 228 -6.43 -6.22 -9.21
N ALA A 229 -5.90 -7.13 -8.39
CA ALA A 229 -4.65 -7.82 -8.67
C ALA A 229 -4.82 -9.32 -8.92
N GLU A 230 -5.32 -9.69 -10.10
CA GLU A 230 -4.88 -10.88 -10.85
C GLU A 230 -4.65 -10.52 -12.31
#